data_AF-A0A7S4C6H9-F1
#
_entry.id   AF-A0A7S4C6H9-F1
#
_cell.length_a   1.000
_cell.length_b   1.000
_cell.length_c   1.000
_cell.angle_alpha   90.00
_cell.angle_beta   90.00
_cell.angle_gamma   90.00
#
_symmetry.space_group_name_H-M   'P 1'
#
loop_
_entity.id
_entity.type
_entity.pdbx_description
1 polymer ?
#
loop_
_entity_poly.entity_id
_entity_poly.type
_entity_poly.pdbx_seq_one_letter_code
_entity_poly.pdbx_strand_id
1 'polypeptide(L)'
;MACFATSYSLPIRYTNNVYHQAELVYAMLAGALPTPPDDIIWGAPPISAWARSMLQLMLPGARVHESINASEAVGCRVFNEAPSAGIYFRSAKTAKEIRAHALKQCGLADRQADIVTPLVVFMPRAAASSVQSAGRRNFVRRREIVEQLRMLNGSRVKVVPSPSASMPICEQISVWAMADAIATPNGAHFVNAPFLPRGAVLVEGVPWSMRHYVGQLRITQHFSTRHLRAHSSRPPPSPLLGRFSAVGSEQECEVNQACQHAYRDRANLHVEPQAIIAALSPLLNCRDDDDWQNPWPVGSARAACKTAAHS
;
A
#
# COMPACT_ATOMS: atom_id res chain seq x y z
N MET A 1 -17.53 -14.60 21.33
CA MET A 1 -16.38 -14.11 22.12
C MET A 1 -16.68 -12.67 22.46
N ALA A 2 -16.69 -12.26 23.73
CA ALA A 2 -17.36 -11.01 24.12
C ALA A 2 -16.67 -9.74 23.54
N CYS A 3 -15.33 -9.70 23.47
CA CYS A 3 -14.65 -8.49 23.01
C CYS A 3 -13.22 -8.73 22.49
N PHE A 4 -12.78 -7.85 21.59
CA PHE A 4 -11.40 -7.71 21.15
C PHE A 4 -10.86 -6.37 21.65
N ALA A 5 -9.55 -6.30 21.92
CA ALA A 5 -8.90 -5.06 22.34
C ALA A 5 -7.52 -4.91 21.71
N THR A 6 -7.05 -3.67 21.53
CA THR A 6 -5.61 -3.42 21.37
C THR A 6 -4.94 -3.19 22.74
N SER A 7 -3.62 -3.29 22.83
CA SER A 7 -2.92 -2.87 24.05
C SER A 7 -3.18 -1.39 24.35
N TYR A 8 -3.31 -1.03 25.62
CA TYR A 8 -3.40 0.37 26.03
C TYR A 8 -2.12 1.16 25.70
N SER A 9 -0.96 0.51 25.78
CA SER A 9 0.34 1.06 25.40
C SER A 9 0.77 0.50 24.05
N LEU A 10 0.12 0.92 22.97
CA LEU A 10 0.56 0.53 21.63
C LEU A 10 1.99 1.02 21.38
N PRO A 11 2.88 0.17 20.84
CA PRO A 11 4.17 0.61 20.35
C PRO A 11 4.06 1.83 19.43
N ILE A 12 5.00 2.78 19.53
CA ILE A 12 5.07 4.03 18.73
C ILE A 12 4.89 3.79 17.21
N ARG A 13 5.24 2.60 16.74
CA ARG A 13 4.97 2.18 15.37
C ARG A 13 3.49 2.32 14.99
N TYR A 14 2.58 1.83 15.80
CA TYR A 14 1.14 1.82 15.53
C TYR A 14 0.47 3.16 15.80
N THR A 15 1.21 4.10 16.39
CA THR A 15 0.67 5.38 16.82
C THR A 15 0.64 6.46 15.74
N ASN A 16 1.48 6.31 14.72
CA ASN A 16 1.88 7.44 13.88
C ASN A 16 1.33 7.39 12.45
N ASN A 17 0.77 6.26 12.00
CA ASN A 17 0.38 6.08 10.60
C ASN A 17 -0.65 4.96 10.39
N VAL A 18 -1.65 5.22 9.53
CA VAL A 18 -2.64 4.25 9.01
C VAL A 18 -1.99 2.94 8.56
N TYR A 19 -0.83 3.02 7.90
CA TYR A 19 -0.11 1.84 7.42
C TYR A 19 0.18 0.83 8.53
N HIS A 20 0.58 1.31 9.70
CA HIS A 20 0.91 0.48 10.85
C HIS A 20 -0.33 0.03 11.59
N GLN A 21 -1.34 0.89 11.75
CA GLN A 21 -2.61 0.46 12.33
C GLN A 21 -3.26 -0.67 11.53
N ALA A 22 -3.11 -0.67 10.20
CA ALA A 22 -3.58 -1.76 9.37
C ALA A 22 -2.95 -3.12 9.70
N GLU A 23 -1.70 -3.15 10.20
CA GLU A 23 -1.05 -4.40 10.63
C GLU A 23 -1.85 -5.06 11.77
N LEU A 24 -2.40 -4.26 12.69
CA LEU A 24 -3.28 -4.73 13.76
C LEU A 24 -4.69 -5.02 13.27
N VAL A 25 -5.28 -4.15 12.44
CA VAL A 25 -6.64 -4.33 11.91
C VAL A 25 -6.75 -5.65 11.16
N TYR A 26 -5.83 -5.96 10.25
CA TYR A 26 -5.88 -7.22 9.51
C TYR A 26 -5.72 -8.45 10.42
N ALA A 27 -4.91 -8.36 11.48
CA ALA A 27 -4.81 -9.41 12.50
C ALA A 27 -6.12 -9.57 13.30
N MET A 28 -6.79 -8.48 13.64
CA MET A 28 -8.09 -8.50 14.31
C MET A 28 -9.17 -9.11 13.40
N LEU A 29 -9.24 -8.68 12.14
CA LEU A 29 -10.19 -9.25 11.16
C LEU A 29 -9.98 -10.76 10.98
N ALA A 30 -8.72 -11.20 10.90
CA ALA A 30 -8.38 -12.62 10.84
C ALA A 30 -8.91 -13.42 12.05
N GLY A 31 -8.87 -12.82 13.24
CA GLY A 31 -9.41 -13.45 14.45
C GLY A 31 -10.93 -13.36 14.57
N ALA A 32 -11.55 -12.33 13.97
CA ALA A 32 -12.96 -12.00 14.14
C ALA A 32 -13.87 -12.64 13.09
N LEU A 33 -13.42 -12.84 11.85
CA LEU A 33 -14.27 -13.38 10.78
C LEU A 33 -14.93 -14.73 11.14
N PRO A 34 -14.26 -15.68 11.81
CA PRO A 34 -14.91 -16.93 12.24
C PRO A 34 -15.87 -16.74 13.44
N THR A 35 -15.64 -15.74 14.28
CA THR A 35 -16.41 -15.49 15.50
C THR A 35 -16.35 -14.00 15.82
N PRO A 36 -17.27 -13.18 15.28
CA PRO A 36 -17.25 -11.74 15.47
C PRO A 36 -17.36 -11.37 16.96
N PRO A 37 -16.60 -10.38 17.45
CA PRO A 37 -16.79 -9.83 18.78
C PRO A 37 -17.98 -8.85 18.81
N ASP A 38 -18.59 -8.67 19.99
CA ASP A 38 -19.62 -7.65 20.19
C ASP A 38 -18.99 -6.25 20.33
N ASP A 39 -17.81 -6.19 20.98
CA ASP A 39 -17.09 -4.94 21.24
C ASP A 39 -15.63 -5.03 20.79
N ILE A 40 -15.15 -3.92 20.24
CA ILE A 40 -13.75 -3.68 19.87
C ILE A 40 -13.27 -2.44 20.61
N ILE A 41 -12.27 -2.63 21.48
CA ILE A 41 -11.70 -1.57 22.29
C ILE A 41 -10.35 -1.18 21.72
N TRP A 42 -10.25 0.03 21.20
CA TRP A 42 -9.01 0.58 20.66
C TRP A 42 -8.30 1.43 21.72
N GLY A 43 -7.20 0.89 22.25
CA GLY A 43 -6.28 1.57 23.14
C GLY A 43 -5.54 2.73 22.46
N ALA A 44 -5.01 3.65 23.28
CA ALA A 44 -4.32 4.85 22.79
C ALA A 44 -3.12 4.51 21.88
N PRO A 45 -2.88 5.32 20.83
CA PRO A 45 -3.52 6.59 20.46
C PRO A 45 -4.73 6.41 19.51
N PRO A 46 -5.37 7.51 19.05
CA PRO A 46 -6.62 7.41 18.31
C PRO A 46 -6.58 6.48 17.10
N ILE A 47 -7.68 5.76 16.94
CA ILE A 47 -7.90 4.93 15.76
C ILE A 47 -7.99 5.83 14.53
N SER A 48 -7.32 5.46 13.45
CA SER A 48 -7.43 6.18 12.20
C SER A 48 -8.79 5.98 11.55
N ALA A 49 -9.25 6.97 10.78
CA ALA A 49 -10.52 6.88 10.05
C ALA A 49 -10.59 5.63 9.14
N TRP A 50 -9.47 5.26 8.50
CA TRP A 50 -9.40 4.03 7.69
C TRP A 50 -9.58 2.79 8.56
N ALA A 51 -8.87 2.67 9.70
CA ALA A 51 -8.95 1.51 10.57
C ALA A 51 -10.36 1.33 11.13
N ARG A 52 -10.96 2.43 11.62
CA ARG A 52 -12.35 2.43 12.09
C ARG A 52 -13.34 2.00 11.01
N SER A 53 -13.25 2.62 9.83
CA SER A 53 -14.17 2.31 8.72
C SER A 53 -14.02 0.88 8.24
N MET A 54 -12.80 0.35 8.21
CA MET A 54 -12.53 -1.04 7.83
C MET A 54 -13.12 -2.03 8.85
N LEU A 55 -12.94 -1.79 10.15
CA LEU A 55 -13.53 -2.64 11.19
C LEU A 55 -15.07 -2.62 11.11
N GLN A 56 -15.67 -1.44 10.95
CA GLN A 56 -17.13 -1.29 10.82
C GLN A 56 -17.69 -1.96 9.55
N LEU A 57 -16.99 -1.84 8.42
CA LEU A 57 -17.36 -2.51 7.17
C LEU A 57 -17.37 -4.04 7.34
N MET A 58 -16.32 -4.56 7.96
CA MET A 58 -16.08 -6.01 8.02
C MET A 58 -16.86 -6.70 9.15
N LEU A 59 -17.15 -5.95 10.22
CA LEU A 59 -17.81 -6.43 11.45
C LEU A 59 -18.96 -5.49 11.82
N PRO A 60 -20.04 -5.42 11.01
CA PRO A 60 -21.10 -4.41 11.18
C PRO A 60 -21.87 -4.50 12.50
N GLY A 61 -21.85 -5.66 13.17
CA GLY A 61 -22.44 -5.84 14.50
C GLY A 61 -21.53 -5.44 15.68
N ALA A 62 -20.23 -5.24 15.43
CA ALA A 62 -19.27 -4.91 16.48
C ALA A 62 -19.26 -3.41 16.75
N ARG A 63 -19.28 -3.02 18.03
CA ARG A 63 -19.11 -1.62 18.44
C ARG A 63 -17.64 -1.30 18.59
N VAL A 64 -17.18 -0.22 17.96
CA VAL A 64 -15.77 0.21 18.00
C VAL A 64 -15.61 1.42 18.93
N HIS A 65 -15.02 1.18 20.09
CA HIS A 65 -14.76 2.17 21.14
C HIS A 65 -13.30 2.59 21.15
N GLU A 66 -13.02 3.85 21.49
CA GLU A 66 -11.67 4.29 21.84
C GLU A 66 -11.60 4.44 23.35
N SER A 67 -10.62 3.80 23.97
CA SER A 67 -10.49 3.79 25.43
C SER A 67 -9.07 4.04 25.86
N ILE A 68 -8.96 4.80 26.95
CA ILE A 68 -7.70 4.97 27.66
C ILE A 68 -7.60 4.13 28.94
N ASN A 69 -8.51 3.17 29.14
CA ASN A 69 -8.61 2.42 30.38
C ASN A 69 -8.36 0.92 30.16
N ALA A 70 -7.31 0.40 30.79
CA ALA A 70 -6.95 -1.02 30.72
C ALA A 70 -8.03 -1.96 31.31
N SER A 71 -8.87 -1.47 32.24
CA SER A 71 -9.94 -2.27 32.85
C SER A 71 -11.07 -2.64 31.88
N GLU A 72 -11.26 -1.87 30.81
CA GLU A 72 -12.26 -2.17 29.78
C GLU A 72 -11.82 -3.36 28.90
N ALA A 73 -10.52 -3.64 28.82
CA ALA A 73 -9.97 -4.77 28.07
C ALA A 73 -9.98 -6.10 28.84
N VAL A 74 -10.47 -6.13 30.08
CA VAL A 74 -10.47 -7.35 30.91
C VAL A 74 -11.34 -8.43 30.27
N GLY A 75 -10.75 -9.59 30.02
CA GLY A 75 -11.41 -10.72 29.35
C GLY A 75 -11.49 -10.59 27.81
N CYS A 76 -10.99 -9.49 27.23
CA CYS A 76 -10.90 -9.34 25.78
C CYS A 76 -9.68 -10.07 25.22
N ARG A 77 -9.80 -10.50 23.95
CA ARG A 77 -8.63 -10.94 23.19
C ARG A 77 -7.79 -9.72 22.80
N VAL A 78 -6.54 -9.67 23.25
CA VAL A 78 -5.66 -8.52 23.03
C VAL A 78 -4.81 -8.69 21.76
N PHE A 79 -4.72 -7.62 20.96
CA PHE A 79 -3.90 -7.47 19.77
C PHE A 79 -2.91 -6.32 19.97
N ASN A 80 -1.67 -6.64 20.32
CA ASN A 80 -0.63 -5.66 20.68
C ASN A 80 0.55 -5.61 19.70
N GLU A 81 0.70 -6.63 18.85
CA GLU A 81 1.77 -6.70 17.86
C GLU A 81 1.38 -7.47 16.60
N ALA A 82 1.91 -7.02 15.46
CA ALA A 82 2.02 -7.83 14.26
C ALA A 82 3.29 -8.72 14.35
N PRO A 83 3.31 -9.92 13.75
CA PRO A 83 4.42 -10.87 13.86
C PRO A 83 5.79 -10.30 13.44
N SER A 84 5.78 -9.39 12.46
CA SER A 84 6.91 -8.51 12.16
C SER A 84 6.46 -7.34 11.29
N ALA A 85 7.38 -6.41 11.05
CA ALA A 85 7.14 -5.25 10.22
C ALA A 85 6.61 -5.60 8.82
N GLY A 86 5.45 -5.04 8.44
CA GLY A 86 4.84 -5.22 7.14
C GLY A 86 4.17 -6.59 6.94
N ILE A 87 4.10 -7.46 7.95
CA ILE A 87 3.32 -8.70 7.87
C ILE A 87 1.89 -8.43 8.29
N TYR A 88 0.99 -8.38 7.31
CA TYR A 88 -0.44 -8.13 7.49
C TYR A 88 -1.26 -9.40 7.68
N PHE A 89 -0.81 -10.51 7.08
CA PHE A 89 -1.56 -11.76 7.06
C PHE A 89 -0.65 -12.91 7.48
N ARG A 90 -1.19 -13.83 8.28
CA ARG A 90 -0.48 -15.04 8.70
C ARG A 90 -0.55 -16.17 7.66
N SER A 91 -1.55 -16.14 6.78
CA SER A 91 -1.74 -17.16 5.75
C SER A 91 -2.42 -16.57 4.51
N ALA A 92 -2.21 -17.21 3.35
CA ALA A 92 -2.90 -16.87 2.11
C ALA A 92 -4.41 -17.11 2.20
N LYS A 93 -4.85 -18.12 2.98
CA LYS A 93 -6.27 -18.42 3.21
C LYS A 93 -6.99 -17.22 3.85
N THR A 94 -6.46 -16.75 4.98
CA THR A 94 -7.02 -15.61 5.71
C THR A 94 -7.02 -14.33 4.87
N ALA A 95 -5.93 -14.11 4.11
CA ALA A 95 -5.83 -12.97 3.20
C ALA A 95 -6.97 -12.99 2.17
N LYS A 96 -7.19 -14.14 1.52
CA LYS A 96 -8.28 -14.34 0.53
C LYS A 96 -9.67 -14.17 1.16
N GLU A 97 -9.90 -14.69 2.36
CA GLU A 97 -11.17 -14.56 3.07
C GLU A 97 -11.51 -13.09 3.40
N ILE A 98 -10.53 -12.34 3.93
CA ILE A 98 -10.69 -10.91 4.23
C ILE A 98 -11.01 -10.13 2.95
N ARG A 99 -10.25 -10.36 1.88
CA ARG A 99 -10.48 -9.71 0.59
C ARG A 99 -11.88 -10.01 0.06
N ALA A 100 -12.27 -11.28 0.00
CA ALA A 100 -13.57 -11.69 -0.53
C ALA A 100 -14.72 -11.07 0.27
N HIS A 101 -14.62 -11.04 1.60
CA HIS A 101 -15.63 -10.43 2.45
C HIS A 101 -15.71 -8.92 2.24
N ALA A 102 -14.57 -8.21 2.20
CA ALA A 102 -14.54 -6.76 1.95
C ALA A 102 -15.15 -6.39 0.59
N LEU A 103 -14.77 -7.11 -0.47
CA LEU A 103 -15.31 -6.90 -1.81
C LEU A 103 -16.83 -7.13 -1.84
N LYS A 104 -17.30 -8.21 -1.20
CA LYS A 104 -18.73 -8.52 -1.07
C LYS A 104 -19.50 -7.40 -0.35
N GLN A 105 -19.00 -6.90 0.79
CA GLN A 105 -19.62 -5.81 1.54
C GLN A 105 -19.71 -4.52 0.72
N CYS A 106 -18.77 -4.31 -0.21
CA CYS A 106 -18.78 -3.16 -1.11
C CYS A 106 -19.49 -3.42 -2.46
N GLY A 107 -20.13 -4.58 -2.65
CA GLY A 107 -20.81 -4.92 -3.91
C GLY A 107 -19.86 -5.08 -5.11
N LEU A 108 -18.61 -5.46 -4.87
CA LEU A 108 -17.57 -5.60 -5.87
C LEU A 108 -17.25 -7.08 -6.14
N ALA A 109 -16.92 -7.40 -7.39
CA ALA A 109 -16.51 -8.74 -7.80
C ALA A 109 -15.01 -8.96 -7.54
N ASP A 110 -14.66 -10.17 -7.11
CA ASP A 110 -13.27 -10.61 -7.04
C ASP A 110 -12.78 -11.12 -8.41
N ARG A 111 -12.40 -10.17 -9.26
CA ARG A 111 -12.04 -10.40 -10.67
C ARG A 111 -10.55 -10.66 -10.90
N GLN A 112 -10.25 -11.22 -12.07
CA GLN A 112 -8.92 -11.23 -12.66
C GLN A 112 -8.64 -9.88 -13.36
N ALA A 113 -7.39 -9.46 -13.40
CA ALA A 113 -6.94 -8.31 -14.18
C ALA A 113 -7.12 -8.57 -15.68
N ASP A 114 -7.59 -7.58 -16.43
CA ASP A 114 -7.64 -7.63 -17.88
C ASP A 114 -6.28 -7.26 -18.45
N ILE A 115 -5.63 -8.20 -19.14
CA ILE A 115 -4.33 -8.00 -19.80
C ILE A 115 -4.47 -7.55 -21.26
N VAL A 116 -5.68 -7.65 -21.85
CA VAL A 116 -5.93 -7.28 -23.24
C VAL A 116 -6.24 -5.79 -23.33
N THR A 117 -7.13 -5.28 -22.47
CA THR A 117 -7.45 -3.84 -22.40
C THR A 117 -7.33 -3.26 -21.00
N PRO A 118 -6.11 -3.29 -20.41
CA PRO A 118 -5.90 -2.98 -19.00
C PRO A 118 -6.31 -1.54 -18.68
N LEU A 119 -7.07 -1.37 -17.58
CA LEU A 119 -7.26 -0.09 -16.93
C LEU A 119 -6.04 0.22 -16.05
N VAL A 120 -5.19 1.13 -16.52
CA VAL A 120 -4.09 1.68 -15.75
C VAL A 120 -4.56 2.90 -14.95
N VAL A 121 -4.48 2.81 -13.63
CA VAL A 121 -4.76 3.91 -12.71
C VAL A 121 -3.45 4.59 -12.34
N PHE A 122 -3.27 5.84 -12.76
CA PHE A 122 -2.20 6.69 -12.23
C PHE A 122 -2.72 7.44 -11.01
N MET A 123 -2.11 7.19 -9.85
CA MET A 123 -2.56 7.67 -8.57
C MET A 123 -1.58 8.66 -7.93
N PRO A 124 -1.62 9.95 -8.29
CA PRO A 124 -0.81 10.95 -7.61
C PRO A 124 -1.34 11.21 -6.20
N ARG A 125 -0.49 11.68 -5.29
CA ARG A 125 -0.98 12.18 -3.98
C ARG A 125 -1.94 13.35 -4.18
N ALA A 126 -3.06 13.34 -3.47
CA ALA A 126 -3.96 14.49 -3.40
C ALA A 126 -3.24 15.67 -2.71
N ALA A 127 -3.44 16.88 -3.22
CA ALA A 127 -2.73 18.08 -2.74
C ALA A 127 -3.07 18.45 -1.27
N ALA A 128 -4.23 18.02 -0.77
CA ALA A 128 -4.82 18.52 0.48
C ALA A 128 -4.94 17.51 1.64
N SER A 129 -4.54 16.23 1.49
CA SER A 129 -5.10 15.17 2.35
C SER A 129 -4.12 14.33 3.17
N SER A 130 -3.14 14.93 3.84
CA SER A 130 -2.60 14.29 5.05
C SER A 130 -1.86 15.29 5.93
N VAL A 131 -2.07 15.14 7.24
CA VAL A 131 -1.41 15.84 8.35
C VAL A 131 0.14 15.75 8.29
N GLN A 132 0.72 15.02 7.33
CA GLN A 132 2.16 14.80 7.21
C GLN A 132 2.77 15.13 5.83
N SER A 133 1.99 15.43 4.78
CA SER A 133 2.59 15.80 3.48
C SER A 133 1.69 16.73 2.67
N ALA A 134 1.90 18.04 2.79
CA ALA A 134 1.32 19.10 1.96
C ALA A 134 1.79 18.98 0.49
N GLY A 135 1.24 18.01 -0.25
CA GLY A 135 1.60 17.76 -1.66
C GLY A 135 2.99 17.16 -1.90
N ARG A 136 3.74 16.84 -0.84
CA ARG A 136 5.09 16.23 -0.91
C ARG A 136 5.00 14.72 -1.17
N ARG A 137 6.11 14.10 -1.60
CA ARG A 137 6.17 12.68 -1.99
C ARG A 137 5.29 12.34 -3.20
N ASN A 138 5.14 13.28 -4.12
CA ASN A 138 4.39 13.08 -5.36
C ASN A 138 5.35 12.94 -6.55
N PHE A 139 4.91 12.35 -7.66
CA PHE A 139 5.69 12.34 -8.89
C PHE A 139 5.90 13.76 -9.41
N VAL A 140 7.13 14.09 -9.84
CA VAL A 140 7.43 15.41 -10.42
C VAL A 140 6.87 15.51 -11.85
N ARG A 141 7.07 14.46 -12.66
CA ARG A 141 6.72 14.43 -14.09
C ARG A 141 5.34 13.82 -14.36
N ARG A 142 4.32 14.20 -13.57
CA ARG A 142 2.96 13.60 -13.64
C ARG A 142 2.36 13.62 -15.04
N ARG A 143 2.45 14.78 -15.71
CA ARG A 143 1.90 14.96 -17.06
C ARG A 143 2.52 13.99 -18.05
N GLU A 144 3.85 13.93 -18.07
CA GLU A 144 4.60 13.08 -18.98
C GLU A 144 4.36 11.59 -18.69
N ILE A 145 4.25 11.20 -17.42
CA ILE A 145 3.87 9.82 -17.05
C ILE A 145 2.50 9.48 -17.62
N VAL A 146 1.50 10.34 -17.44
CA VAL A 146 0.13 10.10 -17.95
C VAL A 146 0.10 10.06 -19.48
N GLU A 147 0.85 10.94 -20.15
CA GLU A 147 0.98 10.94 -21.62
C GLU A 147 1.60 9.63 -22.12
N GLN A 148 2.69 9.17 -21.50
CA GLN A 148 3.34 7.89 -21.83
C GLN A 148 2.43 6.68 -21.56
N LEU A 149 1.70 6.69 -20.44
CA LEU A 149 0.72 5.65 -20.13
C LEU A 149 -0.38 5.58 -21.19
N ARG A 150 -0.85 6.72 -21.70
CA ARG A 150 -1.89 6.75 -22.76
C ARG A 150 -1.40 6.24 -24.11
N MET A 151 -0.08 6.28 -24.33
CA MET A 151 0.53 5.71 -25.54
C MET A 151 0.73 4.19 -25.46
N LEU A 152 0.48 3.57 -24.30
CA LEU A 152 0.47 2.11 -24.20
C LEU A 152 -0.73 1.55 -24.95
N ASN A 153 -0.45 0.88 -26.07
CA ASN A 153 -1.47 0.34 -26.96
C ASN A 153 -2.44 -0.59 -26.20
N GLY A 154 -3.74 -0.43 -26.45
CA GLY A 154 -4.80 -1.20 -25.81
C GLY A 154 -5.16 -0.80 -24.37
N SER A 155 -4.38 0.06 -23.72
CA SER A 155 -4.66 0.46 -22.33
C SER A 155 -5.67 1.60 -22.21
N ARG A 156 -6.47 1.57 -21.14
CA ARG A 156 -7.31 2.69 -20.68
C ARG A 156 -6.60 3.35 -19.51
N VAL A 157 -6.48 4.68 -19.50
CA VAL A 157 -5.78 5.39 -18.42
C VAL A 157 -6.73 6.27 -17.63
N LYS A 158 -6.78 6.08 -16.31
CA LYS A 158 -7.53 6.94 -15.38
C LYS A 158 -6.57 7.57 -14.38
N VAL A 159 -6.74 8.86 -14.13
CA VAL A 159 -6.00 9.56 -13.07
C VAL A 159 -6.92 9.72 -11.88
N VAL A 160 -6.55 9.12 -10.74
CA VAL A 160 -7.35 9.16 -9.50
C VAL A 160 -6.44 9.58 -8.36
N PRO A 161 -6.70 10.65 -7.62
CA PRO A 161 -5.88 11.00 -6.47
C PRO A 161 -5.84 9.86 -5.43
N SER A 162 -4.73 9.72 -4.72
CA SER A 162 -4.61 8.73 -3.64
C SER A 162 -5.74 8.90 -2.62
N PRO A 163 -6.40 7.82 -2.17
CA PRO A 163 -7.49 7.90 -1.19
C PRO A 163 -7.11 8.73 0.03
N SER A 164 -7.98 9.66 0.40
CA SER A 164 -7.88 10.41 1.66
C SER A 164 -8.59 9.68 2.78
N ALA A 165 -8.32 10.09 4.02
CA ALA A 165 -9.06 9.60 5.19
C ALA A 165 -10.57 9.92 5.15
N SER A 166 -10.98 10.92 4.36
CA SER A 166 -12.38 11.34 4.21
C SER A 166 -13.15 10.58 3.14
N MET A 167 -12.47 9.81 2.28
CA MET A 167 -13.12 9.01 1.25
C MET A 167 -13.80 7.79 1.91
N PRO A 168 -15.10 7.52 1.66
CA PRO A 168 -15.78 6.33 2.14
C PRO A 168 -15.00 5.05 1.83
N ILE A 169 -14.96 4.11 2.77
CA ILE A 169 -14.07 2.94 2.65
C ILE A 169 -14.35 2.10 1.40
N CYS A 170 -15.62 1.90 1.03
CA CYS A 170 -15.95 1.18 -0.20
C CYS A 170 -15.57 1.94 -1.48
N GLU A 171 -15.56 3.26 -1.46
CA GLU A 171 -15.03 4.05 -2.57
C GLU A 171 -13.50 3.87 -2.68
N GLN A 172 -12.79 3.87 -1.54
CA GLN A 172 -11.35 3.55 -1.53
C GLN A 172 -11.10 2.17 -2.12
N ILE A 173 -11.82 1.14 -1.66
CA ILE A 173 -11.70 -0.25 -2.15
C ILE A 173 -12.02 -0.31 -3.65
N SER A 174 -13.07 0.36 -4.11
CA SER A 174 -13.47 0.38 -5.52
C SER A 174 -12.39 0.93 -6.44
N VAL A 175 -11.67 1.99 -6.02
CA VAL A 175 -10.57 2.55 -6.82
C VAL A 175 -9.45 1.55 -7.06
N TRP A 176 -9.14 0.71 -6.07
CA TRP A 176 -8.12 -0.33 -6.20
C TRP A 176 -8.66 -1.55 -6.94
N ALA A 177 -9.89 -1.99 -6.64
CA ALA A 177 -10.51 -3.16 -7.27
C ALA A 177 -10.80 -2.98 -8.76
N MET A 178 -10.93 -1.74 -9.26
CA MET A 178 -11.10 -1.48 -10.69
C MET A 178 -9.79 -1.51 -11.48
N ALA A 179 -8.62 -1.40 -10.85
CA ALA A 179 -7.35 -1.19 -11.55
C ALA A 179 -6.69 -2.50 -11.97
N ASP A 180 -6.42 -2.68 -13.26
CA ASP A 180 -5.60 -3.81 -13.76
C ASP A 180 -4.11 -3.54 -13.55
N ALA A 181 -3.74 -2.26 -13.58
CA ALA A 181 -2.48 -1.77 -13.08
C ALA A 181 -2.66 -0.46 -12.33
N ILE A 182 -1.83 -0.22 -11.32
CA ILE A 182 -1.81 1.04 -10.59
C ILE A 182 -0.37 1.54 -10.43
N ALA A 183 -0.14 2.82 -10.72
CA ALA A 183 1.13 3.49 -10.48
C ALA A 183 0.92 4.60 -9.46
N THR A 184 1.57 4.50 -8.29
CA THR A 184 1.28 5.34 -7.13
C THR A 184 2.53 5.61 -6.28
N PRO A 185 2.71 6.78 -5.66
CA PRO A 185 3.85 7.01 -4.78
C PRO A 185 3.76 6.12 -3.53
N ASN A 186 4.91 5.69 -2.99
CA ASN A 186 4.99 4.99 -1.71
C ASN A 186 4.17 5.75 -0.65
N GLY A 187 3.31 5.04 0.08
CA GLY A 187 2.50 5.67 1.10
C GLY A 187 1.57 4.76 1.86
N ALA A 188 0.88 5.36 2.83
CA ALA A 188 -0.02 4.65 3.72
C ALA A 188 -1.26 4.07 3.03
N HIS A 189 -1.67 4.63 1.89
CA HIS A 189 -2.82 4.14 1.12
C HIS A 189 -2.64 2.71 0.59
N PHE A 190 -1.41 2.16 0.63
CA PHE A 190 -1.11 0.78 0.25
C PHE A 190 -1.85 -0.25 1.10
N VAL A 191 -2.40 0.14 2.25
CA VAL A 191 -3.33 -0.68 3.03
C VAL A 191 -4.52 -1.21 2.22
N ASN A 192 -4.83 -0.59 1.08
CA ASN A 192 -5.87 -0.99 0.14
C ASN A 192 -5.36 -1.88 -1.02
N ALA A 193 -4.06 -2.12 -1.15
CA ALA A 193 -3.48 -3.01 -2.16
C ALA A 193 -4.03 -4.46 -2.14
N PRO A 194 -4.44 -5.05 -1.00
CA PRO A 194 -5.13 -6.35 -0.96
C PRO A 194 -6.34 -6.48 -1.89
N PHE A 195 -6.97 -5.35 -2.24
CA PHE A 195 -8.20 -5.30 -3.02
C PHE A 195 -7.96 -5.15 -4.53
N LEU A 196 -6.71 -5.10 -5.01
CA LEU A 196 -6.39 -5.15 -6.43
C LEU A 196 -6.87 -6.47 -7.05
N PRO A 197 -7.36 -6.51 -8.31
CA PRO A 197 -7.63 -7.75 -9.04
C PRO A 197 -6.49 -8.75 -8.97
N ARG A 198 -6.82 -10.05 -9.02
CA ARG A 198 -5.80 -11.08 -9.16
C ARG A 198 -5.06 -10.88 -10.49
N GLY A 199 -3.74 -11.03 -10.50
CA GLY A 199 -2.89 -10.75 -11.67
C GLY A 199 -2.56 -9.27 -11.88
N ALA A 200 -3.12 -8.34 -11.11
CA ALA A 200 -2.87 -6.91 -11.29
C ALA A 200 -1.41 -6.53 -10.97
N VAL A 201 -0.97 -5.38 -11.48
CA VAL A 201 0.35 -4.79 -11.17
C VAL A 201 0.24 -3.54 -10.33
N LEU A 202 1.01 -3.49 -9.25
CA LEU A 202 1.24 -2.31 -8.44
C LEU A 202 2.66 -1.79 -8.71
N VAL A 203 2.78 -0.58 -9.24
CA VAL A 203 4.03 0.15 -9.39
C VAL A 203 4.15 1.19 -8.28
N GLU A 204 5.03 0.94 -7.33
CA GLU A 204 5.38 1.84 -6.22
C GLU A 204 6.44 2.84 -6.66
N GLY A 205 6.10 4.13 -6.65
CA GLY A 205 7.08 5.21 -6.76
C GLY A 205 7.85 5.39 -5.45
N VAL A 206 9.12 5.00 -5.42
CA VAL A 206 9.92 4.96 -4.19
C VAL A 206 10.77 6.22 -4.06
N PRO A 207 10.72 6.95 -2.93
CA PRO A 207 11.68 8.01 -2.63
C PRO A 207 13.12 7.48 -2.70
N TRP A 208 14.05 8.31 -3.15
CA TRP A 208 15.45 7.89 -3.30
C TRP A 208 16.03 7.31 -1.99
N SER A 209 15.71 7.91 -0.83
CA SER A 209 16.17 7.42 0.49
C SER A 209 15.53 6.11 0.97
N MET A 210 14.56 5.55 0.23
CA MET A 210 13.83 4.33 0.59
C MET A 210 14.14 3.15 -0.34
N ARG A 211 15.24 3.22 -1.11
CA ARG A 211 15.65 2.15 -2.04
C ARG A 211 15.70 0.77 -1.37
N HIS A 212 16.25 0.68 -0.17
CA HIS A 212 16.37 -0.58 0.58
C HIS A 212 15.16 -0.93 1.45
N TYR A 213 14.12 -0.09 1.50
CA TYR A 213 12.96 -0.34 2.34
C TYR A 213 12.04 -1.41 1.73
N VAL A 214 11.93 -2.59 2.35
CA VAL A 214 11.13 -3.73 1.84
C VAL A 214 9.71 -3.82 2.40
N GLY A 215 9.35 -2.96 3.37
CA GLY A 215 8.15 -3.15 4.19
C GLY A 215 6.82 -3.23 3.43
N GLN A 216 6.69 -2.52 2.31
CA GLN A 216 5.46 -2.47 1.50
C GLN A 216 5.27 -3.65 0.55
N LEU A 217 6.32 -4.41 0.24
CA LEU A 217 6.20 -5.57 -0.65
C LEU A 217 5.38 -6.71 -0.02
N ARG A 218 5.39 -6.78 1.31
CA ARG A 218 4.77 -7.88 2.07
C ARG A 218 3.24 -7.80 2.11
N ILE A 219 2.63 -6.63 1.89
CA ILE A 219 1.16 -6.51 1.90
C ILE A 219 0.49 -7.23 0.73
N THR A 220 1.18 -7.31 -0.40
CA THR A 220 0.68 -7.95 -1.63
C THR A 220 1.07 -9.42 -1.74
N GLN A 221 1.86 -9.96 -0.81
CA GLN A 221 2.51 -11.28 -0.92
C GLN A 221 1.54 -12.46 -1.05
N HIS A 222 0.26 -12.26 -0.70
CA HIS A 222 -0.78 -13.30 -0.74
C HIS A 222 -1.86 -13.08 -1.81
N PHE A 223 -1.75 -12.05 -2.66
CA PHE A 223 -2.85 -11.58 -3.51
C PHE A 223 -2.66 -11.78 -5.03
N SER A 224 -1.74 -12.66 -5.45
CA SER A 224 -1.42 -12.87 -6.88
C SER A 224 -1.22 -11.54 -7.62
N THR A 225 -0.68 -10.53 -6.94
CA THR A 225 -0.42 -9.19 -7.48
C THR A 225 1.07 -9.05 -7.69
N ARG A 226 1.51 -8.51 -8.83
CA ARG A 226 2.93 -8.20 -9.02
C ARG A 226 3.22 -6.80 -8.50
N HIS A 227 4.09 -6.70 -7.50
CA HIS A 227 4.47 -5.43 -6.89
C HIS A 227 5.87 -5.04 -7.34
N LEU A 228 5.96 -3.98 -8.13
CA LEU A 228 7.19 -3.47 -8.72
C LEU A 228 7.52 -2.10 -8.16
N ARG A 229 8.81 -1.77 -8.09
CA ARG A 229 9.30 -0.52 -7.50
C ARG A 229 10.01 0.32 -8.54
N ALA A 230 9.50 1.53 -8.75
CA ALA A 230 10.12 2.54 -9.60
C ALA A 230 10.86 3.55 -8.69
N HIS A 231 12.17 3.40 -8.61
CA HIS A 231 13.01 4.20 -7.70
C HIS A 231 13.27 5.60 -8.26
N SER A 232 13.14 6.62 -7.41
CA SER A 232 13.54 7.99 -7.74
C SER A 232 15.03 8.04 -8.11
N SER A 233 15.33 8.62 -9.28
CA SER A 233 16.67 8.62 -9.89
C SER A 233 17.68 9.50 -9.16
N ARG A 234 17.21 10.50 -8.39
CA ARG A 234 18.06 11.40 -7.62
C ARG A 234 17.41 11.86 -6.31
N PRO A 235 18.21 12.31 -5.32
CA PRO A 235 17.72 13.13 -4.22
C PRO A 235 17.11 14.45 -4.75
N PRO A 236 16.11 15.06 -4.07
CA PRO A 236 15.69 16.44 -4.34
C PRO A 236 16.87 17.43 -4.23
N PRO A 237 16.79 18.59 -4.91
CA PRO A 237 17.84 19.60 -4.87
C PRO A 237 18.20 20.02 -3.44
N SER A 238 19.51 20.19 -3.17
CA SER A 238 20.11 20.53 -1.87
C SER A 238 19.39 21.65 -1.07
N PRO A 239 18.88 22.74 -1.67
CA PRO A 239 18.20 23.82 -0.93
C PRO A 239 16.92 23.38 -0.19
N LEU A 240 16.20 22.36 -0.67
CA LEU A 240 14.97 21.87 -0.02
C LEU A 240 15.24 20.99 1.21
N LEU A 241 16.52 20.73 1.52
CA LEU A 241 16.96 19.82 2.57
C LEU A 241 17.24 20.52 3.90
N GLY A 242 17.25 21.85 3.93
CA GLY A 242 17.60 22.64 5.12
C GLY A 242 18.99 22.24 5.63
N ARG A 243 19.11 21.86 6.91
CA ARG A 243 20.39 21.46 7.54
C ARG A 243 21.11 20.27 6.89
N PHE A 244 20.43 19.48 6.07
CA PHE A 244 21.01 18.35 5.34
C PHE A 244 21.48 18.74 3.92
N SER A 245 21.40 20.02 3.55
CA SER A 245 21.98 20.54 2.31
C SER A 245 23.51 20.39 2.26
N ALA A 246 24.14 20.25 3.43
CA ALA A 246 25.58 20.09 3.63
C ALA A 246 26.06 18.64 3.51
N VAL A 247 25.15 17.66 3.43
CA VAL A 247 25.51 16.26 3.11
C VAL A 247 25.98 16.26 1.66
N GLY A 248 27.31 16.23 1.48
CA GLY A 248 28.00 16.62 0.25
C GLY A 248 27.91 15.59 -0.87
N SER A 249 27.36 14.41 -0.59
CA SER A 249 27.17 13.34 -1.57
C SER A 249 25.94 12.48 -1.29
N GLU A 250 25.43 11.83 -2.34
CA GLU A 250 24.33 10.86 -2.26
C GLU A 250 24.66 9.72 -1.28
N GLN A 251 25.86 9.16 -1.38
CA GLN A 251 26.30 8.03 -0.58
C GLN A 251 26.33 8.34 0.93
N GLU A 252 26.66 9.57 1.31
CA GLU A 252 26.67 10.03 2.69
C GLU A 252 25.25 10.08 3.30
N CYS A 253 24.23 10.39 2.47
CA CYS A 253 22.86 10.36 2.93
C CYS A 253 22.29 8.93 3.03
N GLU A 254 22.73 8.01 2.17
CA GLU A 254 22.30 6.60 2.22
C GLU A 254 22.73 5.89 3.50
N VAL A 255 23.80 6.35 4.17
CA VAL A 255 24.26 5.78 5.44
C VAL A 255 23.78 6.55 6.67
N ASN A 256 23.19 7.74 6.50
CA ASN A 256 22.75 8.59 7.60
C ASN A 256 21.22 8.52 7.81
N GLN A 257 20.79 7.86 8.88
CA GLN A 257 19.36 7.64 9.17
C GLN A 257 18.56 8.95 9.33
N ALA A 258 19.15 9.99 9.92
CA ALA A 258 18.49 11.29 10.08
C ALA A 258 18.29 11.98 8.72
N CYS A 259 19.27 11.84 7.83
CA CYS A 259 19.19 12.27 6.43
C CYS A 259 18.09 11.50 5.70
N GLN A 260 18.13 10.16 5.73
CA GLN A 260 17.11 9.31 5.09
C GLN A 260 15.68 9.67 5.52
N HIS A 261 15.46 9.89 6.83
CA HIS A 261 14.18 10.32 7.38
C HIS A 261 13.77 11.71 6.88
N ALA A 262 14.67 12.69 6.88
CA ALA A 262 14.38 14.03 6.38
C ALA A 262 14.01 14.00 4.89
N TYR A 263 14.72 13.21 4.09
CA TYR A 263 14.44 13.02 2.67
C TYR A 263 13.11 12.30 2.42
N ARG A 264 12.84 11.22 3.17
CA ARG A 264 11.61 10.43 3.07
C ARG A 264 10.36 11.31 3.14
N ASP A 265 10.37 12.27 4.07
CA ASP A 265 9.18 13.04 4.42
C ASP A 265 9.05 14.36 3.65
N ARG A 266 10.08 14.77 2.89
CA ARG A 266 10.13 16.10 2.24
C ARG A 266 10.35 16.07 0.72
N ALA A 267 10.79 14.96 0.14
CA ALA A 267 11.13 14.87 -1.27
C ALA A 267 9.93 14.53 -2.18
N ASN A 268 9.89 15.10 -3.38
CA ASN A 268 9.09 14.57 -4.48
C ASN A 268 9.85 13.46 -5.22
N LEU A 269 9.11 12.66 -5.99
CA LEU A 269 9.64 11.49 -6.69
C LEU A 269 10.09 11.88 -8.09
N HIS A 270 11.40 11.79 -8.32
CA HIS A 270 12.03 11.94 -9.63
C HIS A 270 12.11 10.57 -10.31
N VAL A 271 10.97 10.01 -10.65
CA VAL A 271 10.89 8.75 -11.39
C VAL A 271 10.77 9.07 -12.87
N GLU A 272 11.65 8.46 -13.69
CA GLU A 272 11.58 8.57 -15.14
C GLU A 272 10.30 7.87 -15.65
N PRO A 273 9.50 8.50 -16.54
CA PRO A 273 8.31 7.87 -17.11
C PRO A 273 8.57 6.47 -17.67
N GLN A 274 9.71 6.30 -18.35
CA GLN A 274 10.13 5.03 -18.95
C GLN A 274 10.30 3.92 -17.91
N ALA A 275 10.67 4.23 -16.67
CA ALA A 275 10.78 3.23 -15.60
C ALA A 275 9.40 2.69 -15.19
N ILE A 276 8.38 3.56 -15.17
CA ILE A 276 6.99 3.14 -14.91
C ILE A 276 6.46 2.31 -16.08
N ILE A 277 6.69 2.75 -17.31
CA ILE A 277 6.27 2.01 -18.51
C ILE A 277 6.93 0.63 -18.56
N ALA A 278 8.25 0.55 -18.34
CA ALA A 278 8.98 -0.71 -18.34
C ALA A 278 8.49 -1.66 -17.23
N ALA A 279 8.07 -1.14 -16.07
CA ALA A 279 7.46 -1.94 -15.02
C ALA A 279 6.07 -2.48 -15.40
N LEU A 280 5.35 -1.78 -16.29
CA LEU A 280 4.05 -2.24 -16.80
C LEU A 280 4.17 -3.14 -18.02
N SER A 281 5.30 -3.13 -18.74
CA SER A 281 5.53 -4.00 -19.91
C SER A 281 5.25 -5.50 -19.67
N PRO A 282 5.53 -6.11 -18.51
CA PRO A 282 5.16 -7.50 -18.24
C PRO A 282 3.66 -7.79 -18.20
N LEU A 283 2.78 -6.77 -18.04
CA LEU A 283 1.34 -6.95 -18.24
C LEU A 283 0.96 -6.96 -19.72
N LEU A 284 1.68 -6.16 -20.52
CA LEU A 284 1.38 -5.98 -21.94
C LEU A 284 1.93 -7.12 -22.79
N ASN A 285 2.91 -7.88 -22.27
CA ASN A 285 3.67 -8.86 -23.05
C ASN A 285 3.68 -10.29 -22.47
N CYS A 286 3.08 -10.56 -21.31
CA CYS A 286 3.07 -11.91 -20.73
C CYS A 286 1.64 -12.45 -20.59
N ARG A 287 1.34 -13.53 -21.33
CA ARG A 287 0.25 -14.45 -20.99
C ARG A 287 0.63 -15.28 -19.77
N ASP A 288 -0.37 -15.65 -18.98
CA ASP A 288 -0.28 -16.29 -17.68
C ASP A 288 0.64 -17.52 -17.66
N ASP A 289 1.62 -17.52 -16.75
CA ASP A 289 2.12 -18.73 -16.13
C ASP A 289 1.63 -18.69 -14.68
N ASP A 290 0.79 -19.67 -14.30
CA ASP A 290 0.15 -19.82 -12.99
C ASP A 290 1.16 -20.08 -11.84
N ASP A 291 2.46 -20.14 -12.14
CA ASP A 291 3.56 -20.46 -11.22
C ASP A 291 4.46 -19.27 -10.84
N TRP A 292 4.04 -18.03 -11.06
CA TRP A 292 4.88 -16.86 -10.74
C TRP A 292 5.15 -16.73 -9.22
N GLN A 293 6.30 -17.26 -8.79
CA GLN A 293 6.95 -16.90 -7.54
C GLN A 293 7.81 -15.66 -7.78
N ASN A 294 7.67 -14.65 -6.91
CA ASN A 294 8.40 -13.38 -6.96
C ASN A 294 9.92 -13.58 -7.22
N PRO A 295 10.43 -13.32 -8.44
CA PRO A 295 11.80 -13.67 -8.82
C PRO A 295 12.82 -12.61 -8.38
N TRP A 296 12.44 -11.65 -7.54
CA TRP A 296 13.27 -10.50 -7.19
C TRP A 296 13.78 -10.58 -5.74
N PRO A 297 14.90 -11.29 -5.47
CA PRO A 297 15.70 -10.96 -4.30
C PRO A 297 16.24 -9.54 -4.46
N VAL A 298 16.50 -8.88 -3.33
CA VAL A 298 17.00 -7.50 -3.28
C VAL A 298 18.30 -7.41 -4.07
N GLY A 299 18.24 -6.82 -5.26
CA GLY A 299 19.41 -6.54 -6.10
C GLY A 299 19.29 -7.10 -7.53
N SER A 300 19.09 -6.18 -8.48
CA SER A 300 19.25 -6.35 -9.94
C SER A 300 18.18 -7.12 -10.73
N ALA A 301 18.24 -6.90 -12.06
CA ALA A 301 17.48 -7.44 -13.21
C ALA A 301 16.36 -6.49 -13.76
N ARG A 302 16.08 -6.32 -15.06
CA ARG A 302 16.59 -6.90 -16.32
C ARG A 302 16.72 -8.43 -16.32
N ALA A 303 15.58 -9.11 -16.40
CA ALA A 303 15.33 -10.31 -17.21
C ALA A 303 14.02 -10.97 -16.75
N ALA A 304 13.02 -11.06 -17.65
CA ALA A 304 12.00 -12.12 -17.70
C ALA A 304 11.02 -11.81 -18.84
N CYS A 305 11.46 -12.06 -20.07
CA CYS A 305 10.64 -12.23 -21.28
C CYS A 305 11.54 -12.99 -22.26
N LYS A 306 11.69 -14.30 -22.07
CA LYS A 306 12.25 -15.17 -23.11
C LYS A 306 11.26 -16.30 -23.34
N THR A 307 11.18 -16.68 -24.62
CA THR A 307 10.45 -17.78 -25.24
C THR A 307 8.93 -17.64 -25.36
N ALA A 308 8.49 -16.82 -26.32
CA ALA A 308 7.30 -17.12 -27.14
C ALA A 308 7.36 -16.35 -28.48
N ALA A 309 8.40 -16.62 -29.27
CA ALA A 309 8.42 -16.37 -30.70
C ALA A 309 9.37 -17.42 -31.28
N HIS A 310 8.80 -18.55 -31.70
CA HIS A 310 9.32 -19.62 -32.55
C HIS A 310 8.80 -20.98 -32.07
N SER A 311 7.55 -21.29 -32.41
CA SER A 311 7.06 -22.60 -32.85
C SER A 311 5.75 -22.35 -33.60
#